data_AF-A0A916J2Z0-F1
#
_entry.id   AF-A0A916J2Z0-F1
#
_cell.length_a   1.000
_cell.length_b   1.000
_cell.length_c   1.000
_cell.angle_alpha   90.00
_cell.angle_beta   90.00
_cell.angle_gamma   90.00
#
_symmetry.space_group_name_H-M   'P 1'
#
loop_
_entity.id
_entity.type
_entity.pdbx_description
1 polymer ?
#
loop_
_entity_poly.entity_id
_entity_poly.type
_entity_poly.pdbx_seq_one_letter_code
_entity_poly.pdbx_strand_id
1 'polypeptide(L)'
;MQTMFIPRSRADPTGTVDLSSPYQVLAGIKQAMNRFWPDLDQATLACCIDDVARAFRGDYPGLLRCDTYYHDLRHALDTGLAMARLFDGHAKATRTSGGTVIDAEHALLGVMLALCHDIGLLRRENEAHLQGASLTPVHERRGVGFMTTYLAHTPLAHLAQKAELIMVTRLDYQIPYDLPPIDFAIACLLGTADLMGQLADRSYLEKCRKFLFIEFSAIGLAGGSDQAYPTPEILLQKTPAYYTGLLRQRIHDEYGDADRFMAAHFDGNCPYASSIERNFNYLQKVLSDEDFTRLRRRPERVIDARYSITA
;
A
#
# COMPACT_ATOMS: atom_id res chain seq x y z
N MET A 1 -27.21 -15.62 4.31
CA MET A 1 -25.77 -15.46 4.04
C MET A 1 -25.08 -15.39 5.39
N GLN A 2 -24.35 -16.43 5.81
CA GLN A 2 -23.54 -16.34 7.02
C GLN A 2 -22.40 -15.36 6.74
N THR A 3 -22.37 -14.23 7.45
CA THR A 3 -21.23 -13.33 7.44
C THR A 3 -20.04 -14.09 8.00
N MET A 4 -19.08 -14.43 7.14
CA MET A 4 -17.84 -15.09 7.56
C MET A 4 -17.13 -14.17 8.55
N PHE A 5 -16.80 -14.66 9.74
CA PHE A 5 -16.10 -13.87 10.74
C PHE A 5 -14.69 -13.55 10.25
N ILE A 6 -14.39 -12.27 10.02
CA ILE A 6 -13.04 -11.81 9.66
C ILE A 6 -12.30 -11.43 10.96
N PRO A 7 -11.18 -12.10 11.29
CA PRO A 7 -10.36 -11.69 12.43
C PRO A 7 -9.92 -10.23 12.27
N ARG A 8 -10.12 -9.41 13.32
CA ARG A 8 -9.73 -7.99 13.29
C ARG A 8 -8.26 -7.75 12.96
N SER A 9 -7.40 -8.72 13.23
CA SER A 9 -5.97 -8.66 12.87
C SER A 9 -5.74 -8.71 11.37
N ARG A 10 -6.66 -9.28 10.59
CA ARG A 10 -6.57 -9.45 9.13
C ARG A 10 -7.47 -8.49 8.35
N ALA A 11 -8.47 -7.92 9.02
CA ALA A 11 -9.40 -7.00 8.39
C ALA A 11 -8.76 -5.64 8.04
N ASP A 12 -9.31 -5.01 7.00
CA ASP A 12 -9.09 -3.61 6.65
C ASP A 12 -9.64 -2.64 7.74
N PRO A 13 -9.36 -1.33 7.65
CA PRO A 13 -9.82 -0.35 8.65
C PRO A 13 -11.35 -0.30 8.85
N THR A 14 -12.13 -0.74 7.86
CA THR A 14 -13.60 -0.83 7.95
C THR A 14 -14.06 -2.09 8.69
N GLY A 15 -13.22 -3.13 8.77
CA GLY A 15 -13.57 -4.42 9.34
C GLY A 15 -14.35 -5.34 8.39
N THR A 16 -14.43 -5.00 7.10
CA THR A 16 -15.31 -5.66 6.13
C THR A 16 -14.59 -6.47 5.06
N VAL A 17 -13.29 -6.23 4.86
CA VAL A 17 -12.46 -6.93 3.86
C VAL A 17 -11.29 -7.62 4.56
N ASP A 18 -11.11 -8.93 4.32
CA ASP A 18 -9.95 -9.68 4.79
C ASP A 18 -8.73 -9.41 3.89
N LEU A 19 -7.76 -8.66 4.39
CA LEU A 19 -6.51 -8.31 3.69
C LEU A 19 -5.53 -9.49 3.55
N SER A 20 -5.86 -10.67 4.08
CA SER A 20 -5.13 -11.92 3.80
C SER A 20 -5.69 -12.70 2.61
N SER A 21 -6.82 -12.25 2.04
CA SER A 21 -7.51 -12.92 0.93
C SER A 21 -7.51 -12.05 -0.33
N PRO A 22 -6.69 -12.39 -1.35
CA PRO A 22 -6.72 -11.71 -2.65
C PRO A 22 -8.14 -11.65 -3.26
N TYR A 23 -8.94 -12.72 -3.05
CA TYR A 23 -10.33 -12.78 -3.50
C TYR A 23 -11.24 -11.73 -2.82
N GLN A 24 -11.18 -11.59 -1.50
CA GLN A 24 -11.99 -10.58 -0.81
C GLN A 24 -11.56 -9.16 -1.17
N VAL A 25 -10.26 -8.95 -1.37
CA VAL A 25 -9.71 -7.66 -1.80
C VAL A 25 -10.16 -7.32 -3.23
N LEU A 26 -10.11 -8.28 -4.17
CA LEU A 26 -10.66 -8.14 -5.52
C LEU A 26 -12.15 -7.76 -5.47
N ALA A 27 -12.94 -8.44 -4.64
CA ALA A 27 -14.35 -8.11 -4.48
C ALA A 27 -14.57 -6.69 -3.93
N GLY A 28 -13.78 -6.27 -2.93
CA GLY A 28 -13.82 -4.92 -2.36
C GLY A 28 -13.43 -3.84 -3.38
N ILE A 29 -12.40 -4.07 -4.18
CA ILE A 29 -11.98 -3.16 -5.26
C ILE A 29 -13.09 -3.06 -6.31
N LYS A 30 -13.64 -4.18 -6.79
CA LYS A 30 -14.76 -4.18 -7.75
C LYS A 30 -15.95 -3.40 -7.21
N GLN A 31 -16.30 -3.59 -5.94
CA GLN A 31 -17.39 -2.87 -5.30
C GLN A 31 -17.14 -1.36 -5.26
N ALA A 32 -15.94 -0.92 -4.89
CA ALA A 32 -15.58 0.50 -4.85
C ALA A 32 -15.63 1.13 -6.25
N MET A 33 -15.13 0.44 -7.28
CA MET A 33 -15.01 1.00 -8.62
C MET A 33 -16.33 1.00 -9.42
N ASN A 34 -17.24 0.08 -9.15
CA ASN A 34 -18.44 -0.18 -9.96
C ASN A 34 -19.37 1.03 -10.11
N ARG A 35 -19.38 1.96 -9.14
CA ARG A 35 -20.23 3.15 -9.17
C ARG A 35 -19.90 4.09 -10.33
N PHE A 36 -18.61 4.26 -10.62
CA PHE A 36 -18.13 5.25 -11.60
C PHE A 36 -17.57 4.61 -12.87
N TRP A 37 -17.13 3.35 -12.79
CA TRP A 37 -16.61 2.58 -13.92
C TRP A 37 -17.28 1.20 -13.97
N PRO A 38 -18.58 1.11 -14.32
CA PRO A 38 -19.29 -0.17 -14.40
C PRO A 38 -18.71 -1.12 -15.47
N ASP A 39 -18.10 -0.53 -16.52
CA ASP A 39 -17.48 -1.26 -17.63
C ASP A 39 -15.96 -1.45 -17.45
N LEU A 40 -15.43 -1.28 -16.23
CA LEU A 40 -14.02 -1.56 -15.91
C LEU A 40 -13.65 -2.99 -16.35
N ASP A 41 -12.47 -3.17 -16.96
CA ASP A 41 -11.99 -4.49 -17.33
C ASP A 41 -11.65 -5.32 -16.07
N GLN A 42 -12.68 -6.03 -15.59
CA GLN A 42 -12.60 -6.86 -14.40
C GLN A 42 -11.73 -8.11 -14.58
N ALA A 43 -11.50 -8.54 -15.83
CA ALA A 43 -10.67 -9.70 -16.11
C ALA A 43 -9.19 -9.34 -15.93
N THR A 44 -8.75 -8.22 -16.51
CA THR A 44 -7.39 -7.71 -16.31
C THR A 44 -7.11 -7.41 -14.84
N LEU A 45 -8.06 -6.83 -14.11
CA LEU A 45 -7.93 -6.61 -12.66
C LEU A 45 -7.75 -7.93 -11.89
N ALA A 46 -8.57 -8.94 -12.18
CA ALA A 46 -8.50 -10.24 -11.51
C ALA A 46 -7.15 -10.94 -11.79
N CYS A 47 -6.69 -10.94 -13.05
CA CYS A 47 -5.39 -11.48 -13.41
C CYS A 47 -4.25 -10.76 -12.66
N CYS A 48 -4.29 -9.43 -12.56
CA CYS A 48 -3.28 -8.66 -11.84
C CYS A 48 -3.20 -9.04 -10.36
N ILE A 49 -4.34 -9.17 -9.67
CA ILE A 49 -4.37 -9.58 -8.25
C ILE A 49 -3.83 -10.99 -8.07
N ASP A 50 -4.21 -11.93 -8.93
CA ASP A 50 -3.71 -13.31 -8.88
C ASP A 50 -2.19 -13.36 -9.13
N ASP A 51 -1.69 -12.61 -10.11
CA ASP A 51 -0.26 -12.56 -10.41
C ASP A 51 0.56 -11.88 -9.32
N VAL A 52 0.05 -10.83 -8.68
CA VAL A 52 0.65 -10.23 -7.49
C VAL A 52 0.71 -11.25 -6.35
N ALA A 53 -0.39 -11.97 -6.10
CA ALA A 53 -0.40 -13.01 -5.07
C ALA A 53 0.60 -14.13 -5.37
N ARG A 54 0.71 -14.57 -6.63
CA ARG A 54 1.71 -15.54 -7.09
C ARG A 54 3.14 -15.01 -6.91
N ALA A 55 3.40 -13.75 -7.27
CA ALA A 55 4.71 -13.14 -7.15
C ALA A 55 5.20 -13.13 -5.70
N PHE A 56 4.39 -12.62 -4.77
CA PHE A 56 4.75 -12.60 -3.36
C PHE A 56 4.90 -14.01 -2.75
N ARG A 57 4.18 -15.02 -3.26
CA ARG A 57 4.32 -16.42 -2.84
C ARG A 57 5.53 -17.14 -3.45
N GLY A 58 6.14 -16.59 -4.50
CA GLY A 58 7.24 -17.20 -5.24
C GLY A 58 6.78 -18.15 -6.37
N ASP A 59 5.53 -18.04 -6.80
CA ASP A 59 4.91 -18.84 -7.87
C ASP A 59 4.83 -18.08 -9.21
N TYR A 60 5.38 -16.87 -9.27
CA TYR A 60 5.51 -16.07 -10.49
C TYR A 60 6.89 -16.28 -11.12
N PRO A 61 7.01 -16.63 -12.42
CA PRO A 61 8.28 -16.93 -13.04
C PRO A 61 9.35 -15.84 -12.86
N GLY A 62 10.55 -16.24 -12.46
CA GLY A 62 11.70 -15.34 -12.29
C GLY A 62 11.70 -14.52 -11.00
N LEU A 63 10.67 -14.60 -10.16
CA LEU A 63 10.60 -13.95 -8.84
C LEU A 63 10.64 -14.99 -7.72
N LEU A 64 11.53 -14.76 -6.76
CA LEU A 64 11.60 -15.54 -5.54
C LEU A 64 10.53 -15.09 -4.55
N ARG A 65 10.14 -16.02 -3.67
CA ARG A 65 9.21 -15.77 -2.59
C ARG A 65 9.63 -14.55 -1.76
N CYS A 66 8.64 -13.71 -1.44
CA CYS A 66 8.79 -12.56 -0.56
C CYS A 66 9.44 -12.96 0.77
N ASP A 67 10.47 -12.22 1.15
CA ASP A 67 11.18 -12.35 2.42
C ASP A 67 11.21 -11.04 3.24
N THR A 68 10.58 -9.98 2.73
CA THR A 68 10.22 -8.78 3.51
C THR A 68 9.16 -9.12 4.56
N TYR A 69 9.16 -8.36 5.64
CA TYR A 69 8.28 -8.55 6.80
C TYR A 69 7.10 -7.57 6.79
N TYR A 70 7.37 -6.29 6.55
CA TYR A 70 6.40 -5.20 6.53
C TYR A 70 5.76 -5.08 5.16
N HIS A 71 6.60 -4.92 4.14
CA HIS A 71 6.20 -4.74 2.74
C HIS A 71 5.93 -6.11 2.10
N ASP A 72 4.90 -6.79 2.60
CA ASP A 72 4.46 -8.11 2.16
C ASP A 72 3.16 -8.04 1.31
N LEU A 73 2.62 -9.20 0.93
CA LEU A 73 1.40 -9.28 0.12
C LEU A 73 0.21 -8.53 0.75
N ARG A 74 0.13 -8.46 2.08
CA ARG A 74 -0.96 -7.75 2.74
C ARG A 74 -0.90 -6.27 2.45
N HIS A 75 0.29 -5.69 2.50
CA HIS A 75 0.46 -4.26 2.27
C HIS A 75 0.12 -3.91 0.82
N ALA A 76 0.60 -4.70 -0.15
CA ALA A 76 0.21 -4.55 -1.56
C ALA A 76 -1.32 -4.58 -1.76
N LEU A 77 -2.00 -5.55 -1.13
CA LEU A 77 -3.46 -5.68 -1.21
C LEU A 77 -4.22 -4.52 -0.53
N ASP A 78 -3.75 -4.05 0.62
CA ASP A 78 -4.37 -2.90 1.32
C ASP A 78 -4.17 -1.60 0.53
N THR A 79 -2.98 -1.38 -0.02
CA THR A 79 -2.68 -0.22 -0.89
C THR A 79 -3.55 -0.24 -2.15
N GLY A 80 -3.73 -1.40 -2.79
CA GLY A 80 -4.67 -1.56 -3.92
C GLY A 80 -6.12 -1.27 -3.56
N LEU A 81 -6.59 -1.74 -2.39
CA LEU A 81 -7.95 -1.46 -1.90
C LEU A 81 -8.13 0.02 -1.55
N ALA A 82 -7.15 0.64 -0.88
CA ALA A 82 -7.15 2.05 -0.55
C ALA A 82 -7.17 2.91 -1.83
N MET A 83 -6.41 2.53 -2.86
CA MET A 83 -6.40 3.21 -4.15
C MET A 83 -7.78 3.20 -4.83
N ALA A 84 -8.47 2.05 -4.83
CA ALA A 84 -9.82 1.95 -5.40
C ALA A 84 -10.84 2.85 -4.67
N ARG A 85 -10.74 2.93 -3.33
CA ARG A 85 -11.59 3.80 -2.51
C ARG A 85 -11.29 5.27 -2.73
N LEU A 86 -10.00 5.63 -2.87
CA LEU A 86 -9.57 6.97 -3.23
C LEU A 86 -10.07 7.38 -4.62
N PHE A 87 -10.05 6.48 -5.60
CA PHE A 87 -10.62 6.72 -6.92
C PHE A 87 -12.13 6.98 -6.87
N ASP A 88 -12.91 6.17 -6.15
CA ASP A 88 -14.35 6.40 -5.98
C ASP A 88 -14.62 7.77 -5.33
N GLY A 89 -13.89 8.10 -4.26
CA GLY A 89 -13.99 9.39 -3.59
C GLY A 89 -13.60 10.58 -4.47
N HIS A 90 -12.54 10.43 -5.27
CA HIS A 90 -12.11 11.41 -6.26
C HIS A 90 -13.19 11.62 -7.33
N ALA A 91 -13.69 10.54 -7.94
CA ALA A 91 -14.74 10.63 -8.96
C ALA A 91 -16.02 11.27 -8.41
N LYS A 92 -16.39 10.98 -7.17
CA LYS A 92 -17.51 11.62 -6.48
C LYS A 92 -17.30 13.12 -6.29
N ALA A 93 -16.14 13.53 -5.81
CA ALA A 93 -15.80 14.94 -5.61
C ALA A 93 -15.73 15.71 -6.93
N THR A 94 -15.11 15.14 -7.96
CA THR A 94 -14.97 15.76 -9.29
C THR A 94 -16.33 16.01 -9.94
N ARG A 95 -17.33 15.14 -9.72
CA ARG A 95 -18.70 15.38 -10.22
C ARG A 95 -19.40 16.55 -9.54
N THR A 96 -19.07 16.86 -8.28
CA THR A 96 -19.70 17.95 -7.52
C THR A 96 -18.99 19.29 -7.75
N SER A 97 -17.66 19.27 -7.79
CA SER A 97 -16.84 20.48 -7.73
C SER A 97 -16.02 20.76 -9.00
N GLY A 98 -16.11 19.88 -10.01
CA GLY A 98 -15.23 19.90 -11.17
C GLY A 98 -13.84 19.31 -10.85
N GLY A 99 -12.97 19.23 -11.86
CA GLY A 99 -11.60 18.71 -11.72
C GLY A 99 -11.21 17.74 -12.83
N THR A 100 -10.05 17.12 -12.69
CA THR A 100 -9.56 16.11 -13.63
C THR A 100 -10.48 14.89 -13.61
N VAL A 101 -10.98 14.49 -14.78
CA VAL A 101 -11.75 13.25 -14.93
C VAL A 101 -10.79 12.11 -15.25
N ILE A 102 -10.91 11.00 -14.52
CA ILE A 102 -10.12 9.78 -14.72
C ILE A 102 -11.01 8.75 -15.40
N ASP A 103 -10.60 8.29 -16.59
CA ASP A 103 -11.33 7.25 -17.32
C ASP A 103 -11.09 5.84 -16.74
N ALA A 104 -11.79 4.84 -17.29
CA ALA A 104 -11.74 3.48 -16.78
C ALA A 104 -10.36 2.82 -16.91
N GLU A 105 -9.63 3.08 -18.00
CA GLU A 105 -8.31 2.47 -18.23
C GLU A 105 -7.26 3.06 -17.29
N HIS A 106 -7.30 4.37 -17.05
CA HIS A 106 -6.42 5.05 -16.09
C HIS A 106 -6.75 4.70 -14.64
N ALA A 107 -8.04 4.53 -14.31
CA ALA A 107 -8.46 4.09 -12.99
C ALA A 107 -8.03 2.63 -12.73
N LEU A 108 -8.19 1.74 -13.73
CA LEU A 108 -7.68 0.37 -13.66
C LEU A 108 -6.16 0.33 -13.51
N LEU A 109 -5.45 1.09 -14.35
CA LEU A 109 -4.00 1.24 -14.29
C LEU A 109 -3.55 1.64 -12.88
N GLY A 110 -4.14 2.70 -12.30
CA GLY A 110 -3.74 3.18 -10.99
C GLY A 110 -3.90 2.13 -9.89
N VAL A 111 -4.97 1.32 -9.93
CA VAL A 111 -5.14 0.19 -8.99
C VAL A 111 -4.06 -0.88 -9.21
N MET A 112 -3.72 -1.21 -10.47
CA MET A 112 -2.66 -2.17 -10.78
C MET A 112 -1.28 -1.66 -10.31
N LEU A 113 -0.99 -0.37 -10.49
CA LEU A 113 0.24 0.24 -9.98
C LEU A 113 0.28 0.20 -8.45
N ALA A 114 -0.83 0.47 -7.76
CA ALA A 114 -0.93 0.37 -6.31
C ALA A 114 -0.70 -1.05 -5.79
N LEU A 115 -1.23 -2.07 -6.47
CA LEU A 115 -1.00 -3.48 -6.12
C LEU A 115 0.46 -3.91 -6.32
N CYS A 116 1.16 -3.28 -7.27
CA CYS A 116 2.51 -3.67 -7.67
C CYS A 116 3.63 -2.72 -7.21
N HIS A 117 3.32 -1.62 -6.50
CA HIS A 117 4.31 -0.59 -6.17
C HIS A 117 5.55 -1.15 -5.47
N ASP A 118 5.35 -2.11 -4.58
CA ASP A 118 6.38 -2.79 -3.80
C ASP A 118 6.95 -4.07 -4.44
N ILE A 119 6.47 -4.47 -5.61
CA ILE A 119 6.88 -5.75 -6.22
C ILE A 119 8.39 -5.79 -6.50
N GLY A 120 9.02 -4.62 -6.62
CA GLY A 120 10.47 -4.50 -6.80
C GLY A 120 11.30 -4.96 -5.59
N LEU A 121 10.70 -5.18 -4.42
CA LEU A 121 11.35 -5.81 -3.26
C LEU A 121 11.53 -7.31 -3.44
N LEU A 122 10.81 -7.93 -4.38
CA LEU A 122 10.97 -9.34 -4.68
C LEU A 122 12.30 -9.57 -5.40
N ARG A 123 13.05 -10.55 -4.89
CA ARG A 123 14.33 -10.96 -5.43
C ARG A 123 14.13 -11.78 -6.69
N ARG A 124 15.05 -11.67 -7.64
CA ARG A 124 15.13 -12.54 -8.82
C ARG A 124 15.92 -13.81 -8.47
N GLU A 125 15.84 -14.84 -9.32
CA GLU A 125 16.49 -16.13 -9.09
C GLU A 125 18.00 -16.01 -8.82
N ASN A 126 18.69 -15.11 -9.52
CA ASN A 126 20.12 -14.84 -9.33
C ASN A 126 20.44 -13.94 -8.11
N GLU A 127 19.42 -13.49 -7.37
CA GLU A 127 19.52 -12.62 -6.19
C GLU A 127 19.21 -13.38 -4.88
N ALA A 128 19.18 -14.72 -4.91
CA ALA A 128 18.87 -15.55 -3.74
C ALA A 128 19.81 -15.32 -2.53
N HIS A 129 21.00 -14.76 -2.76
CA HIS A 129 21.98 -14.40 -1.75
C HIS A 129 21.66 -13.08 -1.01
N LEU A 130 20.73 -12.28 -1.53
CA LEU A 130 20.27 -11.03 -0.92
C LEU A 130 19.06 -11.29 -0.02
N GLN A 131 18.74 -10.32 0.84
CA GLN A 131 17.45 -10.21 1.50
C GLN A 131 16.59 -9.21 0.70
N GLY A 132 15.29 -9.47 0.53
CA GLY A 132 14.41 -8.58 -0.24
C GLY A 132 14.41 -7.14 0.27
N ALA A 133 14.45 -6.97 1.60
CA ALA A 133 14.55 -5.66 2.24
C ALA A 133 15.82 -4.88 1.86
N SER A 134 16.93 -5.54 1.48
CA SER A 134 18.12 -4.85 1.00
C SER A 134 17.92 -4.16 -0.36
N LEU A 135 16.80 -4.43 -1.04
CA LEU A 135 16.44 -3.80 -2.31
C LEU A 135 15.64 -2.50 -2.15
N THR A 136 15.26 -2.09 -0.93
CA THR A 136 14.52 -0.84 -0.67
C THR A 136 15.10 0.39 -1.41
N PRO A 137 16.41 0.61 -1.53
CA PRO A 137 16.92 1.79 -2.22
C PRO A 137 16.58 1.86 -3.72
N VAL A 138 16.18 0.75 -4.34
CA VAL A 138 15.96 0.60 -5.78
C VAL A 138 14.61 -0.04 -6.13
N HIS A 139 13.77 -0.34 -5.14
CA HIS A 139 12.58 -1.17 -5.34
C HIS A 139 11.53 -0.49 -6.21
N GLU A 140 11.32 0.81 -6.11
CA GLU A 140 10.33 1.52 -6.93
C GLU A 140 10.72 1.46 -8.41
N ARG A 141 11.99 1.72 -8.73
CA ARG A 141 12.51 1.60 -10.11
C ARG A 141 12.42 0.16 -10.63
N ARG A 142 12.63 -0.84 -9.78
CA ARG A 142 12.41 -2.25 -10.13
C ARG A 142 10.92 -2.53 -10.39
N GLY A 143 10.04 -1.96 -9.59
CA GLY A 143 8.59 -2.03 -9.74
C GLY A 143 8.11 -1.40 -11.05
N VAL A 144 8.63 -0.21 -11.41
CA VAL A 144 8.42 0.41 -12.72
C VAL A 144 8.82 -0.57 -13.84
N GLY A 145 10.03 -1.12 -13.79
CA GLY A 145 10.50 -2.05 -14.83
C GLY A 145 9.64 -3.31 -14.97
N PHE A 146 9.20 -3.87 -13.84
CA PHE A 146 8.25 -4.98 -13.82
C PHE A 146 6.92 -4.57 -14.48
N MET A 147 6.33 -3.46 -14.04
CA MET A 147 5.00 -3.04 -14.52
C MET A 147 5.01 -2.60 -15.98
N THR A 148 6.06 -1.96 -16.47
CA THR A 148 6.21 -1.66 -17.91
C THR A 148 6.16 -2.95 -18.74
N THR A 149 6.88 -3.98 -18.31
CA THR A 149 6.91 -5.28 -19.00
C THR A 149 5.58 -6.03 -18.86
N TYR A 150 4.98 -6.02 -17.68
CA TYR A 150 3.70 -6.65 -17.40
C TYR A 150 2.59 -6.02 -18.25
N LEU A 151 2.44 -4.70 -18.21
CA LEU A 151 1.40 -3.96 -18.94
C LEU A 151 1.49 -4.14 -20.45
N ALA A 152 2.71 -4.27 -21.01
CA ALA A 152 2.92 -4.51 -22.44
C ALA A 152 2.22 -5.78 -22.97
N HIS A 153 1.85 -6.72 -22.10
CA HIS A 153 1.15 -7.96 -22.44
C HIS A 153 -0.33 -7.94 -22.01
N THR A 154 -0.88 -6.77 -21.71
CA THR A 154 -2.28 -6.56 -21.30
C THR A 154 -3.00 -5.62 -22.28
N PRO A 155 -4.34 -5.49 -22.21
CA PRO A 155 -5.06 -4.46 -22.95
C PRO A 155 -4.56 -3.03 -22.69
N LEU A 156 -3.90 -2.78 -21.55
CA LEU A 156 -3.33 -1.48 -21.17
C LEU A 156 -1.91 -1.24 -21.70
N ALA A 157 -1.44 -2.01 -22.70
CA ALA A 157 -0.08 -1.88 -23.24
C ALA A 157 0.28 -0.45 -23.70
N HIS A 158 -0.69 0.30 -24.20
CA HIS A 158 -0.51 1.68 -24.63
C HIS A 158 -0.24 2.66 -23.45
N LEU A 159 -0.52 2.24 -22.22
CA LEU A 159 -0.23 2.99 -20.99
C LEU A 159 1.02 2.48 -20.26
N ALA A 160 1.77 1.51 -20.81
CA ALA A 160 2.88 0.86 -20.10
C ALA A 160 3.93 1.83 -19.55
N GLN A 161 4.22 2.93 -20.26
CA GLN A 161 5.17 3.96 -19.80
C GLN A 161 4.71 4.71 -18.54
N LYS A 162 3.41 4.71 -18.23
CA LYS A 162 2.86 5.30 -17.01
C LYS A 162 3.17 4.45 -15.76
N ALA A 163 3.81 3.29 -15.90
CA ALA A 163 4.39 2.57 -14.77
C ALA A 163 5.34 3.45 -13.94
N GLU A 164 5.96 4.47 -14.54
CA GLU A 164 6.80 5.48 -13.87
C GLU A 164 6.09 6.16 -12.70
N LEU A 165 4.75 6.21 -12.68
CA LEU A 165 3.98 6.78 -11.56
C LEU A 165 4.22 6.05 -10.23
N ILE A 166 4.70 4.80 -10.24
CA ILE A 166 5.13 4.08 -9.03
C ILE A 166 6.21 4.86 -8.27
N MET A 167 7.05 5.63 -8.95
CA MET A 167 8.11 6.41 -8.31
C MET A 167 7.59 7.39 -7.26
N VAL A 168 6.30 7.77 -7.28
CA VAL A 168 5.68 8.64 -6.27
C VAL A 168 5.69 8.05 -4.85
N THR A 169 5.76 6.72 -4.71
CA THR A 169 5.84 6.05 -3.39
C THR A 169 7.25 6.16 -2.78
N ARG A 170 8.24 6.56 -3.58
CA ARG A 170 9.58 6.89 -3.09
C ARG A 170 9.54 8.26 -2.39
N LEU A 171 9.82 8.28 -1.09
CA LEU A 171 9.61 9.47 -0.25
C LEU A 171 10.53 10.68 -0.53
N ASP A 172 11.59 10.51 -1.33
CA ASP A 172 12.45 11.59 -1.81
C ASP A 172 12.16 11.97 -3.28
N TYR A 173 11.16 11.33 -3.93
CA TYR A 173 10.78 11.63 -5.30
C TYR A 173 9.91 12.88 -5.37
N GLN A 174 10.25 13.74 -6.32
CA GLN A 174 9.52 14.96 -6.66
C GLN A 174 8.71 14.70 -7.93
N ILE A 175 7.40 14.91 -7.86
CA ILE A 175 6.52 14.78 -9.02
C ILE A 175 6.88 15.88 -10.04
N PRO A 176 7.11 15.54 -11.33
CA PRO A 176 7.37 16.53 -12.36
C PRO A 176 6.23 17.55 -12.47
N TYR A 177 6.58 18.84 -12.58
CA TYR A 177 5.60 19.93 -12.64
C TYR A 177 4.76 19.93 -13.93
N ASP A 178 5.26 19.30 -14.98
CA ASP A 178 4.65 19.19 -16.30
C ASP A 178 3.91 17.87 -16.53
N LEU A 179 3.76 17.06 -15.48
CA LEU A 179 3.03 15.80 -15.54
C LEU A 179 1.57 16.06 -15.98
N PRO A 180 1.02 15.30 -16.96
CA PRO A 180 -0.35 15.50 -17.41
C PRO A 180 -1.35 15.45 -16.25
N PRO A 181 -2.45 16.23 -16.28
CA PRO A 181 -3.36 16.33 -15.13
C PRO A 181 -3.91 14.98 -14.62
N ILE A 182 -4.17 14.04 -15.52
CA ILE A 182 -4.64 12.69 -15.16
C ILE A 182 -3.56 11.87 -14.46
N ASP A 183 -2.31 11.98 -14.93
CA ASP A 183 -1.16 11.28 -14.37
C ASP A 183 -0.78 11.86 -13.01
N PHE A 184 -0.85 13.19 -12.88
CA PHE A 184 -0.69 13.89 -11.59
C PHE A 184 -1.74 13.44 -10.58
N ALA A 185 -3.02 13.38 -10.98
CA ALA A 185 -4.08 12.89 -10.09
C ALA A 185 -3.81 11.44 -9.64
N ILE A 186 -3.43 10.54 -10.55
CA ILE A 186 -3.11 9.14 -10.21
C ILE A 186 -1.90 9.08 -9.26
N ALA A 187 -0.85 9.86 -9.50
CA ALA A 187 0.33 9.90 -8.65
C ALA A 187 -0.03 10.32 -7.21
N CYS A 188 -0.78 11.40 -7.06
CA CYS A 188 -1.24 11.90 -5.76
C CYS A 188 -2.10 10.87 -5.01
N LEU A 189 -3.03 10.21 -5.72
CA LEU A 189 -3.87 9.15 -5.14
C LEU A 189 -3.04 7.92 -4.77
N LEU A 190 -2.06 7.52 -5.58
CA LEU A 190 -1.19 6.37 -5.31
C LEU A 190 -0.32 6.59 -4.07
N GLY A 191 0.39 7.73 -3.99
CA GLY A 191 1.19 8.06 -2.81
C GLY A 191 0.33 8.18 -1.55
N THR A 192 -0.89 8.70 -1.66
CA THR A 192 -1.85 8.74 -0.55
C THR A 192 -2.35 7.34 -0.16
N ALA A 193 -2.63 6.47 -1.13
CA ALA A 193 -3.10 5.10 -0.88
C ALA A 193 -2.07 4.30 -0.07
N ASP A 194 -0.81 4.39 -0.47
CA ASP A 194 0.32 3.74 0.20
C ASP A 194 0.42 4.21 1.66
N LEU A 195 0.53 5.52 1.88
CA LEU A 195 0.66 6.09 3.22
C LEU A 195 -0.58 5.81 4.09
N MET A 196 -1.79 6.00 3.57
CA MET A 196 -3.01 5.79 4.35
C MET A 196 -3.22 4.31 4.68
N GLY A 197 -2.99 3.40 3.73
CA GLY A 197 -3.06 1.95 3.98
C GLY A 197 -2.08 1.53 5.06
N GLN A 198 -0.83 1.98 4.93
CA GLN A 198 0.22 1.73 5.91
C GLN A 198 -0.16 2.20 7.32
N LEU A 199 -0.53 3.48 7.47
CA LEU A 199 -0.75 4.13 8.77
C LEU A 199 -2.06 3.70 9.44
N ALA A 200 -3.05 3.26 8.65
CA ALA A 200 -4.35 2.80 9.14
C ALA A 200 -4.33 1.34 9.60
N ASP A 201 -3.28 0.56 9.30
CA ASP A 201 -3.21 -0.84 9.69
C ASP A 201 -3.39 -0.99 11.21
N ARG A 202 -4.27 -1.91 11.61
CA ARG A 202 -4.58 -2.16 13.02
C ARG A 202 -3.34 -2.55 13.83
N SER A 203 -2.35 -3.19 13.23
CA SER A 203 -1.09 -3.58 13.87
C SER A 203 0.06 -2.67 13.48
N TYR A 204 -0.20 -1.45 12.98
CA TYR A 204 0.82 -0.50 12.51
C TYR A 204 2.01 -0.39 13.46
N LEU A 205 1.77 -0.09 14.75
CA LEU A 205 2.84 0.08 15.73
C LEU A 205 3.64 -1.20 15.97
N GLU A 206 2.96 -2.35 16.08
CA GLU A 206 3.63 -3.64 16.22
C GLU A 206 4.42 -4.03 14.98
N LYS A 207 3.93 -3.71 13.78
CA LYS A 207 4.64 -3.90 12.52
C LYS A 207 5.84 -2.95 12.42
N CYS A 208 5.74 -1.69 12.82
CA CYS A 208 6.89 -0.79 12.91
C CYS A 208 7.98 -1.39 13.80
N ARG A 209 7.61 -1.80 15.02
CA ARG A 209 8.54 -2.35 16.00
C ARG A 209 9.18 -3.66 15.55
N LYS A 210 8.41 -4.59 14.96
CA LYS A 210 8.86 -5.97 14.73
C LYS A 210 9.27 -6.24 13.29
N PHE A 211 8.67 -5.56 12.32
CA PHE A 211 8.83 -5.85 10.90
C PHE A 211 9.63 -4.74 10.22
N LEU A 212 9.19 -3.48 10.29
CA LEU A 212 9.87 -2.36 9.64
C LEU A 212 11.29 -2.18 10.18
N PHE A 213 11.49 -2.37 11.49
CA PHE A 213 12.82 -2.33 12.09
C PHE A 213 13.79 -3.35 11.46
N ILE A 214 13.34 -4.59 11.20
CA ILE A 214 14.16 -5.62 10.55
C ILE A 214 14.56 -5.19 9.14
N GLU A 215 13.61 -4.62 8.40
CA GLU A 215 13.87 -4.17 7.04
C GLU A 215 14.82 -2.96 7.00
N PHE A 216 14.65 -2.01 7.93
CA PHE A 216 15.58 -0.90 8.08
C PHE A 216 16.98 -1.37 8.45
N SER A 217 17.12 -2.45 9.22
CA SER A 217 18.43 -3.06 9.48
C SER A 217 19.08 -3.61 8.21
N ALA A 218 18.30 -4.17 7.29
CA ALA A 218 18.80 -4.73 6.03
C ALA A 218 19.39 -3.69 5.06
N ILE A 219 19.10 -2.40 5.28
CA ILE A 219 19.65 -1.26 4.53
C ILE A 219 20.54 -0.35 5.39
N GLY A 220 20.89 -0.80 6.60
CA GLY A 220 21.79 -0.05 7.47
C GLY A 220 21.19 1.21 8.07
N LEU A 221 19.86 1.31 8.24
CA LEU A 221 19.21 2.40 8.97
C LEU A 221 18.93 2.06 10.44
N ALA A 222 18.99 0.78 10.82
CA ALA A 222 18.62 0.32 12.15
C ALA A 222 19.52 -0.77 12.73
N GLY A 223 19.55 -0.91 14.06
CA GLY A 223 20.19 -2.05 14.75
C GLY A 223 21.64 -1.85 15.22
N GLY A 224 22.19 -0.63 15.11
CA GLY A 224 23.50 -0.26 15.66
C GLY A 224 23.45 1.09 16.39
N SER A 225 24.35 1.32 17.34
CA SER A 225 24.41 2.57 18.13
C SER A 225 24.51 3.83 17.27
N ASP A 226 25.20 3.71 16.14
CA ASP A 226 25.52 4.83 15.25
C ASP A 226 24.45 5.02 14.15
N GLN A 227 23.40 4.19 14.16
CA GLN A 227 22.35 4.21 13.15
C GLN A 227 21.20 5.16 13.51
N ALA A 228 20.42 5.55 12.50
CA ALA A 228 19.26 6.42 12.69
C ALA A 228 18.24 5.81 13.68
N TYR A 229 18.10 4.49 13.70
CA TYR A 229 17.19 3.75 14.57
C TYR A 229 17.94 2.65 15.34
N PRO A 230 18.62 2.95 16.46
CA PRO A 230 19.42 1.95 17.18
C PRO A 230 18.58 0.78 17.73
N THR A 231 17.35 1.05 18.18
CA THR A 231 16.43 0.04 18.72
C THR A 231 15.02 0.18 18.14
N PRO A 232 14.19 -0.88 18.20
CA PRO A 232 12.78 -0.80 17.82
C PRO A 232 12.00 0.28 18.58
N GLU A 233 12.35 0.51 19.85
CA GLU A 233 11.75 1.54 20.69
C GLU A 233 12.12 2.95 20.20
N ILE A 234 13.37 3.19 19.78
CA ILE A 234 13.76 4.47 19.17
C ILE A 234 13.01 4.69 17.85
N LEU A 235 12.81 3.66 17.03
CA LEU A 235 11.99 3.76 15.82
C LEU A 235 10.57 4.24 16.14
N LEU A 236 9.93 3.65 17.16
CA LEU A 236 8.63 4.11 17.64
C LEU A 236 8.65 5.53 18.21
N GLN A 237 9.68 5.92 18.97
CA GLN A 237 9.82 7.28 19.51
C GLN A 237 9.95 8.33 18.40
N LYS A 238 10.62 8.00 17.28
CA LYS A 238 10.77 8.91 16.13
C LYS A 238 9.57 8.92 15.20
N THR A 239 8.71 7.90 15.25
CA THR A 239 7.55 7.74 14.36
C THR A 239 6.59 8.95 14.36
N PRO A 240 6.24 9.60 15.50
CA PRO A 240 5.38 10.78 15.50
C PRO A 240 5.97 11.95 14.70
N ALA A 241 7.25 12.27 14.92
CA ALA A 241 7.94 13.35 14.22
C ALA A 241 8.08 13.04 12.72
N TYR A 242 8.34 11.77 12.38
CA TYR A 242 8.38 11.32 10.98
C TYR A 242 7.03 11.46 10.28
N TYR A 243 5.93 11.13 10.97
CA TYR A 243 4.59 11.32 10.43
C TYR A 243 4.26 12.80 10.22
N THR A 244 4.42 13.65 11.25
CA THR A 244 4.03 15.05 11.16
C THR A 244 4.96 15.88 10.27
N GLY A 245 6.25 15.57 10.26
CA GLY A 245 7.28 16.34 9.56
C GLY A 245 7.65 15.82 8.18
N LEU A 246 7.10 14.68 7.74
CA LEU A 246 7.32 14.18 6.37
C LEU A 246 6.01 13.66 5.77
N LEU A 247 5.45 12.57 6.29
CA LEU A 247 4.36 11.86 5.61
C LEU A 247 3.10 12.73 5.45
N ARG A 248 2.72 13.44 6.52
CA ARG A 248 1.58 14.36 6.49
C ARG A 248 1.84 15.58 5.59
N GLN A 249 3.07 16.07 5.55
CA GLN A 249 3.45 17.17 4.64
C GLN A 249 3.38 16.72 3.19
N ARG A 250 3.86 15.52 2.84
CA ARG A 250 3.70 14.98 1.49
C ARG A 250 2.23 14.94 1.06
N ILE A 251 1.34 14.46 1.93
CA ILE A 251 -0.11 14.41 1.63
C ILE A 251 -0.68 15.81 1.35
N HIS A 252 -0.38 16.80 2.19
CA HIS A 252 -0.92 18.16 2.06
C HIS A 252 -0.25 18.96 0.94
N ASP A 253 1.08 18.98 0.90
CA ASP A 253 1.86 19.90 0.08
C ASP A 253 2.18 19.32 -1.31
N GLU A 254 2.38 18.00 -1.42
CA GLU A 254 2.80 17.36 -2.68
C GLU A 254 1.66 16.58 -3.35
N TYR A 255 0.81 15.89 -2.57
CA TYR A 255 -0.30 15.08 -3.10
C TYR A 255 -1.62 15.84 -3.16
N GLY A 256 -1.57 17.16 -2.99
CA GLY A 256 -2.70 18.07 -3.15
C GLY A 256 -3.90 17.68 -2.30
N ASP A 257 -3.67 17.34 -1.02
CA ASP A 257 -4.68 16.94 -0.02
C ASP A 257 -5.49 15.70 -0.41
N ALA A 258 -4.91 14.76 -1.16
CA ALA A 258 -5.65 13.64 -1.75
C ALA A 258 -6.32 12.70 -0.71
N ASP A 259 -5.93 12.75 0.56
CA ASP A 259 -6.59 12.03 1.66
C ASP A 259 -8.05 12.45 1.86
N ARG A 260 -8.43 13.68 1.46
CA ARG A 260 -9.83 14.14 1.44
C ARG A 260 -10.76 13.25 0.61
N PHE A 261 -10.22 12.61 -0.44
CA PHE A 261 -11.01 11.72 -1.28
C PHE A 261 -11.36 10.42 -0.56
N MET A 262 -10.51 9.94 0.36
CA MET A 262 -10.87 8.81 1.22
C MET A 262 -12.08 9.16 2.09
N ALA A 263 -12.14 10.38 2.64
CA ALA A 263 -13.32 10.83 3.36
C ALA A 263 -14.55 10.96 2.46
N ALA A 264 -14.40 11.46 1.23
CA ALA A 264 -15.50 11.55 0.26
C ALA A 264 -16.10 10.17 -0.07
N HIS A 265 -15.29 9.13 -0.20
CA HIS A 265 -15.75 7.75 -0.39
C HIS A 265 -16.66 7.29 0.76
N PHE A 266 -16.30 7.59 2.01
CA PHE A 266 -17.03 7.19 3.22
C PHE A 266 -18.08 8.21 3.71
N ASP A 267 -18.51 9.15 2.87
CA ASP A 267 -19.49 10.18 3.26
C ASP A 267 -19.06 10.99 4.50
N GLY A 268 -17.75 11.26 4.62
CA GLY A 268 -17.12 12.05 5.69
C GLY A 268 -16.53 11.22 6.82
N ASN A 269 -17.24 10.20 7.32
CA ASN A 269 -16.77 9.36 8.44
C ASN A 269 -15.72 8.34 7.98
N CYS A 270 -14.48 8.80 7.77
CA CYS A 270 -13.37 8.03 7.19
C CYS A 270 -12.74 7.02 8.18
N PRO A 271 -12.93 5.68 8.02
CA PRO A 271 -12.35 4.69 8.92
C PRO A 271 -10.83 4.59 8.86
N TYR A 272 -10.21 4.98 7.74
CA TYR A 272 -8.75 5.08 7.62
C TYR A 272 -8.22 6.20 8.50
N ALA A 273 -8.74 7.43 8.36
CA ALA A 273 -8.34 8.57 9.18
C ALA A 273 -8.55 8.29 10.68
N SER A 274 -9.70 7.74 11.06
CA SER A 274 -9.94 7.36 12.46
C SER A 274 -8.99 6.25 12.95
N SER A 275 -8.52 5.35 12.08
CA SER A 275 -7.55 4.32 12.46
C SER A 275 -6.15 4.90 12.65
N ILE A 276 -5.73 5.80 11.76
CA ILE A 276 -4.48 6.55 11.86
C ILE A 276 -4.45 7.31 13.19
N GLU A 277 -5.50 8.09 13.47
CA GLU A 277 -5.62 8.85 14.72
C GLU A 277 -5.54 7.94 15.95
N ARG A 278 -6.27 6.81 15.94
CA ARG A 278 -6.20 5.83 17.04
C ARG A 278 -4.80 5.25 17.23
N ASN A 279 -4.09 4.97 16.14
CA ASN A 279 -2.73 4.44 16.21
C ASN A 279 -1.77 5.45 16.84
N PHE A 280 -1.80 6.72 16.41
CA PHE A 280 -0.94 7.77 16.99
C PHE A 280 -1.32 8.15 18.43
N ASN A 281 -2.62 8.23 18.74
CA ASN A 281 -3.08 8.44 20.12
C ASN A 281 -2.66 7.30 21.05
N TYR A 282 -2.65 6.05 20.55
CA TYR A 282 -2.16 4.92 21.32
C TYR A 282 -0.63 4.94 21.48
N LEU A 283 0.10 5.30 20.42
CA LEU A 283 1.55 5.46 20.48
C LEU A 283 1.95 6.53 21.51
N GLN A 284 1.26 7.67 21.53
CA GLN A 284 1.54 8.73 22.51
C GLN A 284 1.43 8.22 23.95
N LYS A 285 0.42 7.38 24.25
CA LYS A 285 0.25 6.75 25.57
C LYS A 285 1.34 5.72 25.87
N VAL A 286 1.78 4.96 24.88
CA VAL A 286 2.90 4.01 25.04
C VAL A 286 4.19 4.76 25.35
N LEU A 287 4.44 5.88 24.67
CA LEU A 287 5.63 6.71 24.87
C LEU A 287 5.59 7.48 26.20
N SER A 288 4.44 8.03 26.59
CA SER A 288 4.32 8.75 27.88
C SER A 288 4.54 7.85 29.08
N ASP A 289 4.08 6.61 29.00
CA ASP A 289 4.16 5.64 30.08
C ASP A 289 5.46 4.83 30.02
N GLU A 290 6.26 5.01 28.95
CA GLU A 290 7.44 4.20 28.58
C GLU A 290 7.19 2.68 28.59
N ASP A 291 5.93 2.26 28.47
CA ASP A 291 5.50 0.87 28.57
C ASP A 291 5.21 0.26 27.19
N PHE A 292 6.28 -0.17 26.51
CA PHE A 292 6.20 -0.87 25.23
C PHE A 292 5.57 -2.27 25.33
N THR A 293 5.29 -2.80 26.53
CA THR A 293 4.60 -4.09 26.70
C THR A 293 3.10 -4.00 26.38
N ARG A 294 2.57 -2.78 26.28
CA ARG A 294 1.20 -2.48 25.82
C ARG A 294 0.96 -2.81 24.35
N LEU A 295 2.02 -2.92 23.55
CA LEU A 295 1.97 -3.34 22.15
C LEU A 295 1.78 -4.86 22.05
N ARG A 296 0.55 -5.31 22.31
CA ARG A 296 0.19 -6.73 22.49
C ARG A 296 -0.23 -7.44 21.21
N ARG A 297 -0.44 -6.72 20.10
CA ARG A 297 -0.88 -7.36 18.85
C ARG A 297 0.27 -8.21 18.29
N ARG A 298 -0.09 -9.26 17.56
CA ARG A 298 0.87 -10.15 16.89
C ARG A 298 0.63 -10.01 15.40
N PRO A 299 1.39 -9.15 14.69
CA PRO A 299 1.25 -9.05 13.25
C PRO A 299 1.67 -10.39 12.62
N GLU A 300 0.93 -10.80 11.60
CA GLU A 300 1.20 -11.99 10.80
C GLU A 300 1.58 -11.54 9.38
N ARG A 301 2.60 -12.19 8.81
CA ARG A 301 2.91 -12.05 7.39
C ARG A 301 1.90 -12.85 6.59
N VAL A 302 1.29 -12.24 5.58
CA VAL A 302 0.25 -12.89 4.75
C VAL A 302 0.84 -13.88 3.75
N ILE A 303 2.15 -13.83 3.53
CA ILE A 303 2.85 -14.81 2.70
C ILE A 303 3.05 -16.18 3.39
N ASP A 304 3.04 -16.22 4.73
CA ASP A 304 3.27 -17.44 5.54
C ASP A 304 1.98 -18.19 5.88
N ALA A 305 0.82 -17.60 5.58
CA ALA A 305 -0.48 -18.21 5.80
C ALA A 305 -0.73 -19.32 4.75
N ARG A 306 -0.54 -20.58 5.14
CA ARG A 306 -1.03 -21.72 4.37
C ARG A 306 -2.56 -21.74 4.42
N TYR A 307 -3.22 -21.10 3.47
CA TYR A 307 -4.62 -21.42 3.23
C TYR A 307 -4.68 -22.56 2.22
N SER A 308 -5.05 -23.74 2.72
CA SER A 308 -5.57 -24.81 1.88
C SER A 308 -6.84 -24.29 1.22
N ILE A 309 -6.78 -24.07 -0.09
CA ILE A 309 -7.99 -23.92 -0.91
C ILE A 309 -8.65 -25.30 -0.88
N THR A 310 -9.59 -25.49 0.04
CA THR A 310 -10.57 -26.56 -0.13
C THR A 310 -11.70 -25.95 -0.95
N ALA A 311 -11.83 -26.46 -2.17
CA ALA A 311 -12.89 -26.18 -3.12
C ALA A 311 -14.26 -26.62 -2.59
#